data_AF-A0A7J8SMN4-F1
#
_entry.id   AF-A0A7J8SMN4-F1
#
_cell.length_a   1.000
_cell.length_b   1.000
_cell.length_c   1.000
_cell.angle_alpha   90.00
_cell.angle_beta   90.00
_cell.angle_gamma   90.00
#
_symmetry.space_group_name_H-M   'P 1'
#
loop_
_entity.id
_entity.type
_entity.pdbx_description
1 polymer ?
#
loop_
_entity_poly.entity_id
_entity_poly.type
_entity_poly.pdbx_seq_one_letter_code
_entity_poly.pdbx_strand_id
1 'polypeptide(L)'
;MDTLYPWPEPETLSSNKKRVIQQLVEGQQYATELQVIVLHNNKPSQQAEELVQKILWSFNQTISMLAEAGHHDEVISQNQATCNDDCKSQDSSESSKRSLSAFAKDKRGCYKR
;
A
#
# COMPACT_ATOMS: atom_id res chain seq x y z
N MET A 1 -10.73 13.65 27.12
CA MET A 1 -9.33 13.32 27.45
C MET A 1 -8.81 12.53 26.27
N ASP A 2 -8.38 13.24 25.24
CA ASP A 2 -7.85 12.62 24.02
C ASP A 2 -6.54 11.93 24.37
N THR A 3 -6.57 10.59 24.43
CA THR A 3 -5.37 9.77 24.49
C THR A 3 -4.67 9.84 23.13
N LEU A 4 -4.04 10.98 22.85
CA LEU A 4 -2.97 11.10 21.89
C LEU A 4 -1.81 10.30 22.46
N TYR A 5 -1.68 9.05 21.99
CA TYR A 5 -0.49 8.25 22.25
C TYR A 5 0.73 9.11 21.92
N PRO A 6 1.69 9.26 22.85
CA PRO A 6 2.93 9.97 22.57
C PRO A 6 3.58 9.30 21.37
N TRP A 7 3.86 10.08 20.34
CA TRP A 7 4.66 9.62 19.21
C TRP A 7 5.95 9.01 19.77
N PRO A 8 6.32 7.77 19.39
CA PRO A 8 7.47 7.11 19.99
C PRO A 8 8.71 7.97 19.78
N GLU A 9 9.37 8.31 20.90
CA GLU A 9 10.58 9.13 20.91
C GLU A 9 11.62 8.52 19.95
N PRO A 10 12.26 9.33 19.09
CA PRO A 10 13.14 8.84 18.03
C PRO A 10 14.21 7.89 18.53
N GLU A 11 14.68 8.03 19.77
CA GLU A 11 15.75 7.24 20.36
C GLU A 11 15.50 5.72 20.33
N THR A 12 14.24 5.28 20.29
CA THR A 12 13.86 3.85 20.27
C THR A 12 13.52 3.31 18.88
N LEU A 13 13.53 4.17 17.85
CA LEU A 13 13.13 3.81 16.50
C LEU A 13 14.29 3.21 15.71
N SER A 14 14.00 2.14 14.96
CA SER A 14 14.96 1.60 13.99
C SER A 14 15.37 2.67 12.99
N SER A 15 16.59 2.58 12.45
CA SER A 15 17.13 3.54 11.48
C SER A 15 16.15 3.79 10.31
N ASN A 16 15.48 2.73 9.83
CA ASN A 16 14.48 2.82 8.77
C ASN A 16 13.24 3.63 9.20
N LYS A 17 12.72 3.40 10.42
CA LYS A 17 11.59 4.17 10.96
C LYS A 17 11.93 5.66 11.09
N LYS A 18 13.13 6.00 11.56
CA LYS A 18 13.61 7.39 11.62
C LYS A 18 13.61 8.06 10.24
N ARG A 19 14.14 7.36 9.23
CA ARG A 19 14.21 7.87 7.86
C ARG A 19 12.83 8.05 7.23
N VAL A 20 11.90 7.13 7.46
CA VAL A 20 10.49 7.25 7.04
C VAL A 20 9.87 8.52 7.63
N ILE A 21 10.05 8.76 8.93
CA ILE A 21 9.52 9.96 9.59
C ILE A 21 10.14 11.21 9.01
N GLN A 22 11.44 11.21 8.76
CA GLN A 22 12.13 12.34 8.16
C GLN A 22 11.57 12.68 6.76
N GLN A 23 11.33 11.68 5.90
CA GLN A 23 10.74 11.90 4.57
C GLN A 23 9.33 12.48 4.66
N LEU A 24 8.51 12.02 5.62
CA LEU A 24 7.17 12.56 5.83
C LEU A 24 7.19 14.02 6.31
N VAL A 25 8.10 14.36 7.24
CA VAL A 25 8.28 15.73 7.71
C VAL A 25 8.73 16.64 6.57
N GLU A 26 9.66 16.17 5.74
CA GLU A 26 10.13 16.91 4.56
C GLU A 26 8.99 17.16 3.56
N GLY A 27 8.18 16.13 3.25
CA GLY A 27 6.98 16.26 2.41
C GLY A 27 5.97 17.26 2.95
N GLN A 28 5.75 17.27 4.27
CA GLN A 28 4.88 18.25 4.93
C GLN A 28 5.40 19.68 4.80
N GLN A 29 6.71 19.89 4.91
CA GLN A 29 7.33 21.21 4.74
C GLN A 29 7.09 21.73 3.32
N TYR A 30 7.35 20.91 2.30
CA TYR A 30 7.08 21.29 0.91
C TYR A 30 5.60 21.59 0.66
N ALA A 31 4.68 20.83 1.27
CA ALA A 31 3.25 21.10 1.17
C ALA A 31 2.84 22.43 1.83
N THR A 32 3.50 22.79 2.94
CA THR A 32 3.27 24.06 3.63
C THR A 32 3.77 25.23 2.79
N GLU A 33 4.95 25.11 2.18
CA GLU A 33 5.47 26.11 1.23
C GLU A 33 4.55 26.25 0.02
N LEU A 34 4.06 25.13 -0.52
CA LEU A 34 3.13 25.14 -1.64
C LEU A 34 1.81 25.84 -1.27
N GLN A 35 1.29 25.60 -0.06
CA GLN A 35 0.09 26.26 0.44
C GLN A 35 0.27 27.80 0.44
N VAL A 36 1.41 28.29 0.93
CA VAL A 36 1.72 29.74 0.91
C VAL A 36 1.73 30.26 -0.52
N ILE A 37 2.40 29.57 -1.44
CA ILE A 37 2.47 30.00 -2.84
C ILE A 37 1.09 30.06 -3.49
N VAL A 38 0.24 29.05 -3.26
CA VAL A 38 -1.11 28.96 -3.84
C VAL A 38 -2.04 30.04 -3.27
N LEU A 39 -1.92 30.35 -1.97
CA LEU A 39 -2.74 31.39 -1.34
C LEU A 39 -2.33 32.80 -1.75
N HIS A 40 -1.04 33.03 -2.01
CA HIS A 40 -0.50 34.36 -2.33
C HIS A 40 -0.38 34.64 -3.83
N ASN A 41 -0.29 33.63 -4.69
CA ASN A 41 -0.16 33.80 -6.13
C ASN A 41 -1.40 33.29 -6.88
N ASN A 42 -2.05 34.18 -7.64
CA ASN A 42 -3.20 33.84 -8.49
C ASN A 42 -2.84 33.03 -9.75
N LYS A 43 -1.56 32.66 -9.94
CA LYS A 43 -1.09 31.93 -11.13
C LYS A 43 -0.18 30.77 -10.71
N PRO A 44 -0.28 29.62 -11.41
CA PRO A 44 0.66 28.53 -11.22
C PRO A 44 2.07 29.02 -11.55
N SER A 45 2.95 29.02 -10.56
CA SER A 45 4.37 29.34 -10.74
C SER A 45 5.16 28.05 -10.96
N GLN A 46 6.26 28.14 -11.69
CA GLN A 46 7.18 27.01 -11.87
C GLN A 46 7.65 26.42 -10.51
N GLN A 47 7.81 27.29 -9.51
CA GLN A 47 8.11 26.89 -8.14
C GLN A 47 7.02 26.01 -7.52
N ALA A 48 5.74 26.27 -7.78
CA ALA A 48 4.66 25.44 -7.28
C ALA A 48 4.71 24.02 -7.87
N GLU A 49 5.03 23.91 -9.16
CA GLU A 49 5.18 22.61 -9.83
C GLU A 49 6.36 21.82 -9.27
N GLU A 50 7.50 22.48 -9.05
CA GLU A 50 8.67 21.86 -8.41
C GLU A 50 8.35 21.35 -6.99
N LEU A 51 7.59 22.11 -6.19
CA LEU A 51 7.17 21.67 -4.86
C LEU A 51 6.24 20.45 -4.93
N VAL A 52 5.30 20.41 -5.87
CA VAL A 52 4.44 19.23 -6.08
C VAL A 52 5.28 18.00 -6.39
N GLN A 53 6.29 18.12 -7.25
CA GLN A 53 7.19 17.00 -7.56
C GLN A 53 7.96 16.52 -6.32
N LYS A 54 8.48 17.44 -5.50
CA LYS A 54 9.17 17.09 -4.24
C LYS A 54 8.27 16.41 -3.23
N ILE A 55 7.01 16.87 -3.10
CA ILE A 55 6.01 16.25 -2.24
C ILE A 55 5.77 14.80 -2.70
N LEU A 56 5.44 14.59 -3.98
CA LEU A 56 5.20 13.25 -4.52
C LEU A 56 6.42 12.35 -4.37
N TRP A 57 7.62 12.88 -4.60
CA TRP A 57 8.87 12.16 -4.40
C TRP A 57 9.02 11.68 -2.95
N SER A 58 8.86 12.57 -1.97
CA SER A 58 8.98 12.23 -0.54
C SER A 58 7.99 11.14 -0.11
N PHE A 59 6.76 11.18 -0.63
CA PHE A 59 5.76 10.16 -0.38
C PHE A 59 6.12 8.83 -1.05
N ASN A 60 6.55 8.84 -2.31
CA ASN A 60 6.99 7.63 -3.00
C ASN A 60 8.17 6.97 -2.28
N GLN A 61 9.17 7.75 -1.86
CA GLN A 61 10.29 7.23 -1.08
C GLN A 61 9.80 6.61 0.23
N THR A 62 8.90 7.29 0.94
CA THR A 62 8.32 6.76 2.18
C THR A 62 7.61 5.43 1.95
N ILE A 63 6.78 5.34 0.90
CA ILE A 63 6.03 4.12 0.57
C ILE A 63 7.00 2.98 0.21
N SER A 64 8.03 3.24 -0.59
CA SER A 64 9.06 2.25 -0.93
C SER A 64 9.78 1.73 0.31
N MET A 65 10.19 2.62 1.23
CA MET A 65 10.87 2.24 2.47
C MET A 65 9.97 1.41 3.40
N LEU A 66 8.66 1.71 3.43
CA LEU A 66 7.69 0.93 4.20
C LEU A 66 7.44 -0.45 3.58
N ALA A 67 7.42 -0.57 2.25
CA ALA A 67 7.28 -1.84 1.56
C ALA A 67 8.48 -2.76 1.80
N GLU A 68 9.71 -2.23 1.77
CA GLU A 68 10.93 -2.99 2.08
C GLU A 68 10.95 -3.48 3.54
N ALA A 69 10.44 -2.68 4.48
CA ALA A 69 10.36 -3.06 5.89
C ALA A 69 9.39 -4.24 6.12
N GLY A 70 8.31 -4.35 5.34
CA GLY A 70 7.35 -5.45 5.42
C GLY A 70 7.90 -6.79 4.90
N HIS A 71 8.88 -6.76 3.98
CA HIS A 71 9.44 -7.96 3.36
C HIS A 71 10.44 -8.70 4.27
N HIS A 72 11.04 -8.00 5.23
CA HIS A 72 11.95 -8.60 6.22
C HIS A 72 11.24 -9.30 7.38
N ASP A 73 9.94 -9.09 7.55
CA ASP A 73 9.12 -9.66 8.64
C ASP A 73 8.16 -10.77 8.15
N GLU A 74 8.33 -11.22 6.90
CA GLU A 74 7.47 -12.21 6.25
C GLU A 74 7.57 -13.64 6.84
N VAL A 75 8.40 -13.84 7.87
CA VAL A 75 8.36 -15.08 8.66
C VAL A 75 7.26 -15.04 9.73
N ILE A 76 6.67 -13.86 10.02
CA ILE A 76 5.62 -13.73 11.04
C ILE A 76 4.53 -12.78 10.54
N SER A 77 3.60 -13.27 9.70
CA SER A 77 2.16 -12.97 9.79
C SER A 77 1.46 -13.33 8.46
N GLN A 78 1.23 -14.63 8.26
CA GLN A 78 0.09 -15.10 7.48
C GLN A 78 -1.20 -14.67 8.20
N ASN A 79 -1.60 -13.41 8.10
CA ASN A 79 -2.91 -12.89 8.54
C ASN A 79 -3.07 -11.45 8.02
N GLN A 80 -3.22 -11.26 6.70
CA GLN A 80 -3.95 -10.10 6.20
C GLN A 80 -5.18 -10.58 5.44
N ALA A 81 -6.32 -10.11 5.95
CA ALA A 81 -7.66 -10.45 5.56
C ALA A 81 -7.91 -10.20 4.07
N THR A 82 -8.20 -11.25 3.33
CA THR A 82 -8.87 -11.16 2.04
C THR A 82 -10.36 -10.97 2.29
N CYS A 83 -10.83 -9.74 2.15
CA CYS A 83 -12.26 -9.42 2.13
C CYS A 83 -12.58 -8.62 0.86
N ASN A 84 -13.49 -9.19 0.07
CA ASN A 84 -14.29 -8.63 -1.04
C ASN A 84 -13.58 -8.61 -2.41
N ASP A 85 -13.86 -9.55 -3.31
CA ASP A 85 -15.08 -9.77 -4.11
C ASP A 85 -15.17 -8.83 -5.33
N ASP A 86 -15.68 -9.39 -6.43
CA ASP A 86 -15.83 -8.87 -7.79
C ASP A 86 -14.59 -8.81 -8.69
N CYS A 87 -14.42 -9.87 -9.50
CA CYS A 87 -14.21 -9.74 -10.95
C CYS A 87 -14.57 -11.05 -11.66
N LYS A 88 -15.75 -11.05 -12.28
CA LYS A 88 -16.22 -12.04 -13.25
C LYS A 88 -15.31 -12.10 -14.48
N SER A 89 -15.41 -13.23 -15.18
CA SER A 89 -15.05 -13.51 -16.58
C SER A 89 -13.71 -14.20 -16.79
N GLN A 90 -13.73 -15.52 -16.61
CA GLN A 90 -12.68 -16.42 -17.04
C GLN A 90 -13.25 -17.31 -18.15
N ASP A 91 -13.09 -16.89 -19.41
CA ASP A 91 -13.24 -17.77 -20.57
C ASP A 91 -11.93 -17.78 -21.36
N SER A 92 -11.12 -18.82 -21.11
CA SER A 92 -10.05 -19.30 -21.98
C SER A 92 -9.45 -20.57 -21.36
N SER A 93 -10.23 -21.64 -21.40
CA SER A 93 -9.75 -23.02 -21.50
C SER A 93 -8.93 -23.17 -22.80
N GLU A 94 -7.91 -23.99 -22.97
CA GLU A 94 -7.22 -24.99 -22.16
C GLU A 94 -6.12 -25.53 -23.10
N SER A 95 -4.85 -25.52 -22.69
CA SER A 95 -3.82 -26.37 -23.31
C SER A 95 -2.60 -26.45 -22.41
N SER A 96 -2.55 -27.43 -21.51
CA SER A 96 -1.41 -28.35 -21.41
C SER A 96 -1.66 -29.45 -20.38
N LYS A 97 -2.16 -30.57 -20.88
CA LYS A 97 -1.87 -31.97 -20.53
C LYS A 97 -1.28 -32.29 -19.14
N ARG A 98 -2.07 -33.12 -18.44
CA ARG A 98 -1.70 -34.26 -17.56
C ARG A 98 -1.40 -33.96 -16.09
N SER A 99 -2.43 -34.13 -15.27
CA SER A 99 -2.32 -34.81 -13.97
C SER A 99 -3.49 -35.78 -13.81
N LEU A 100 -3.18 -37.07 -13.89
CA LEU A 100 -4.05 -38.16 -13.48
C LEU A 100 -4.07 -38.18 -11.94
N SER A 101 -5.23 -37.95 -11.34
CA SER A 101 -5.74 -38.76 -10.23
C SER A 101 -7.18 -38.37 -9.94
N ALA A 102 -8.07 -39.22 -10.43
CA ALA A 102 -9.44 -39.29 -10.01
C ALA A 102 -9.51 -39.53 -8.49
N PHE A 103 -10.44 -38.86 -7.81
CA PHE A 103 -11.47 -39.56 -7.06
C PHE A 103 -12.72 -38.67 -7.00
N ALA A 104 -13.66 -39.05 -7.86
CA ALA A 104 -14.96 -38.45 -8.04
C ALA A 104 -15.77 -38.43 -6.74
N LYS A 105 -16.39 -37.28 -6.46
CA LYS A 105 -17.57 -37.19 -5.59
C LYS A 105 -18.63 -36.39 -6.33
N ASP A 106 -19.20 -36.97 -7.38
CA ASP A 106 -20.45 -36.45 -7.92
C ASP A 106 -21.61 -37.10 -7.17
N LYS A 107 -22.12 -36.34 -6.21
CA LYS A 107 -23.42 -36.56 -5.59
C LYS A 107 -24.47 -36.06 -6.58
N ARG A 108 -25.27 -36.95 -7.16
CA ARG A 108 -26.60 -36.59 -7.67
C ARG A 108 -27.46 -37.85 -7.73
N GLY A 109 -28.26 -38.03 -6.68
CA GLY A 109 -29.37 -38.95 -6.73
C GLY A 109 -30.37 -38.49 -7.78
N CYS A 110 -30.99 -39.44 -8.46
CA CYS A 110 -32.36 -39.29 -8.92
C CYS A 110 -32.94 -40.66 -9.23
N TYR A 111 -34.23 -40.74 -8.98
CA TYR A 111 -34.97 -41.93 -8.61
C TYR A 111 -35.96 -42.33 -9.71
N LYS A 112 -36.41 -43.59 -9.64
CA LYS A 112 -37.66 -44.15 -10.21
C LYS A 112 -37.64 -44.42 -11.74
N ARG A 113 -38.24 -45.48 -12.29
CA ARG A 113 -39.32 -46.41 -11.86
C ARG A 113 -39.02 -47.83 -12.28
#